data_AF-A0A945MP89-F1
#
_entry.id   AF-A0A945MP89-F1
#
_cell.length_a   1.000
_cell.length_b   1.000
_cell.length_c   1.000
_cell.angle_alpha   90.00
_cell.angle_beta   90.00
_cell.angle_gamma   90.00
#
_symmetry.space_group_name_H-M   'P 1'
#
loop_
_entity.id
_entity.type
_entity.pdbx_description
1 polymer ?
#
loop_
_entity_poly.entity_id
_entity_poly.type
_entity_poly.pdbx_seq_one_letter_code
_entity_poly.pdbx_strand_id
1 'polypeptide(L)' 'MKKSGRKKWKQQSGYHRRSLAETAMARFKRIIGRQLQAREWERQKVEVKIGCAILNRMTHLGMPQSYKIET' A
#
# COMPACT_ATOMS: atom_id res chain seq x y z
N MET A 1 -13.29 28.99 0.74
CA MET A 1 -13.96 27.78 0.21
C MET A 1 -13.69 26.54 1.09
N LYS A 2 -14.74 26.11 1.80
CA LYS A 2 -15.06 24.77 2.37
C LYS A 2 -13.93 23.71 2.55
N LYS A 3 -13.06 23.83 3.57
CA LYS A 3 -12.23 22.69 4.05
C LYS A 3 -13.09 21.51 4.53
N SER A 4 -14.27 21.78 5.09
CA SER A 4 -15.20 20.77 5.63
C SER A 4 -15.83 19.88 4.54
N GLY A 5 -16.00 20.38 3.32
CA GLY A 5 -16.58 19.61 2.21
C GLY A 5 -15.65 18.52 1.68
N ARG A 6 -14.34 18.83 1.60
CA ARG A 6 -13.33 17.90 1.06
C ARG A 6 -13.12 16.67 1.95
N LYS A 7 -13.16 16.83 3.28
CA LYS A 7 -13.02 15.70 4.22
C LYS A 7 -14.21 14.75 4.11
N LYS A 8 -15.42 15.30 4.03
CA LYS A 8 -16.67 14.53 3.89
C LYS A 8 -16.73 13.80 2.54
N TRP A 9 -16.34 14.47 1.46
CA TRP A 9 -16.21 13.87 0.13
C TRP A 9 -15.19 12.72 0.11
N LYS A 10 -13.99 12.89 0.70
CA LYS A 10 -12.97 11.82 0.78
C LYS A 10 -13.49 10.57 1.49
N GLN A 11 -14.28 10.72 2.55
CA GLN A 11 -14.87 9.57 3.25
C GLN A 11 -15.92 8.87 2.38
N GLN A 12 -16.83 9.64 1.77
CA GLN A 12 -17.92 9.11 0.95
C GLN A 12 -17.42 8.41 -0.32
N SER A 13 -16.36 8.91 -0.96
CA SER A 13 -15.80 8.32 -2.18
C SER A 13 -14.93 7.08 -1.93
N GLY A 14 -14.82 6.59 -0.69
CA GLY A 14 -13.93 5.45 -0.37
C GLY A 14 -12.44 5.78 -0.56
N TYR A 15 -12.07 7.06 -0.61
CA TYR A 15 -10.72 7.54 -0.91
C TYR A 15 -9.69 6.98 0.08
N HIS A 16 -10.09 6.80 1.34
CA HIS A 16 -9.21 6.21 2.35
C HIS A 16 -8.81 4.77 2.00
N ARG A 17 -9.78 3.92 1.62
CA ARG A 17 -9.50 2.52 1.24
C ARG A 17 -8.64 2.44 -0.02
N ARG A 18 -8.92 3.30 -1.02
CA ARG A 18 -8.11 3.41 -2.23
C ARG A 18 -6.67 3.83 -1.91
N SER A 19 -6.51 4.88 -1.10
CA SER A 19 -5.19 5.37 -0.69
C SER A 19 -4.39 4.30 0.05
N LEU A 20 -5.03 3.47 0.89
CA LEU A 20 -4.39 2.34 1.56
C LEU A 20 -3.92 1.27 0.56
N ALA A 21 -4.76 0.91 -0.41
CA ALA A 21 -4.40 -0.06 -1.44
C ALA A 21 -3.25 0.44 -2.34
N GLU A 22 -3.30 1.71 -2.76
CA GLU A 22 -2.23 2.36 -3.53
C GLU A 22 -0.92 2.38 -2.73
N THR A 23 -0.98 2.71 -1.43
CA THR A 23 0.20 2.69 -0.54
C THR A 23 0.76 1.27 -0.37
N ALA A 24 -0.10 0.27 -0.20
CA ALA A 24 0.31 -1.13 -0.08
C ALA A 24 1.00 -1.61 -1.36
N MET A 25 0.45 -1.30 -2.53
CA MET A 25 1.06 -1.64 -3.83
C MET A 25 2.36 -0.89 -4.08
N ALA A 26 2.47 0.37 -3.66
CA ALA A 26 3.71 1.13 -3.75
C ALA A 26 4.82 0.48 -2.89
N ARG A 27 4.48 0.07 -1.65
CA ARG A 27 5.40 -0.68 -0.78
C ARG A 27 5.80 -2.02 -1.39
N PHE A 28 4.84 -2.77 -1.93
CA PHE A 28 5.11 -4.03 -2.61
C PHE A 28 6.12 -3.86 -3.74
N LYS A 29 5.89 -2.90 -4.65
CA LYS A 29 6.80 -2.65 -5.77
C LYS A 29 8.19 -2.19 -5.34
N ARG A 30 8.28 -1.46 -4.23
CA ARG A 30 9.55 -0.93 -3.70
C ARG A 30 10.37 -1.98 -2.96
N ILE A 31 9.72 -2.88 -2.20
CA ILE A 31 10.39 -3.83 -1.30
C ILE A 31 10.57 -5.19 -1.98
N ILE A 32 9.52 -5.73 -2.60
CA ILE A 32 9.56 -7.05 -3.24
C ILE A 32 10.14 -6.93 -4.65
N GLY A 33 9.67 -5.96 -5.42
CA GLY A 33 10.14 -5.70 -6.77
C GLY A 33 9.05 -5.22 -7.72
N ARG A 34 9.46 -4.61 -8.82
CA ARG A 34 8.54 -4.07 -9.84
C ARG A 34 7.92 -5.15 -10.74
N GLN A 35 8.56 -6.32 -10.81
CA GLN A 35 8.18 -7.45 -11.66
C GLN A 35 8.27 -8.76 -10.86
N LEU A 36 7.43 -9.71 -11.23
CA LEU A 36 7.48 -11.07 -10.69
C LEU A 36 8.57 -11.87 -11.39
N GLN A 37 9.33 -12.65 -10.64
CA GLN A 37 10.41 -13.48 -11.16
C GLN A 37 9.90 -14.81 -11.70
N ALA A 38 8.83 -15.33 -11.12
CA ALA A 38 8.20 -16.57 -11.59
C ALA A 38 7.65 -16.40 -13.01
N ARG A 39 7.95 -17.38 -13.87
CA ARG A 39 7.49 -17.42 -15.27
C ARG A 39 6.15 -18.11 -15.44
N GLU A 40 5.80 -19.01 -14.52
CA GLU A 40 4.54 -19.75 -14.53
C GLU A 40 3.48 -19.04 -13.67
N TRP A 41 2.24 -18.99 -14.15
CA TRP A 41 1.14 -18.31 -13.47
C TRP A 41 0.89 -18.81 -12.04
N GLU A 42 0.90 -20.13 -11.83
CA GLU A 42 0.72 -20.71 -10.50
C GLU A 42 1.82 -20.26 -9.53
N ARG A 43 3.06 -20.18 -10.02
CA ARG A 43 4.21 -19.70 -9.23
C ARG A 43 4.16 -18.19 -8.98
N GLN A 44 3.66 -17.40 -9.93
CA GLN A 44 3.44 -15.96 -9.74
C GLN A 44 2.42 -15.69 -8.63
N LYS A 45 1.33 -16.47 -8.56
CA LYS A 45 0.36 -16.37 -7.47
C LYS A 45 1.00 -16.65 -6.11
N VAL A 46 1.87 -17.66 -6.04
CA VAL A 46 2.61 -17.98 -4.80
C VAL A 46 3.58 -16.87 -4.44
N GLU A 47 4.35 -16.36 -5.40
CA GLU A 47 5.28 -15.24 -5.21
C GLU A 47 4.57 -14.01 -4.65
N VAL A 48 3.42 -13.63 -5.22
CA VAL A 48 2.61 -12.51 -4.72
C VAL A 48 2.12 -12.77 -3.30
N LYS A 49 1.62 -13.98 -3.00
CA LYS A 49 1.16 -14.34 -1.65
C LYS A 49 2.28 -14.21 -0.62
N ILE A 50 3.48 -14.70 -0.95
CA ILE A 50 4.67 -14.59 -0.08
C ILE A 50 5.05 -13.12 0.10
N GLY A 51 5.10 -12.32 -0.98
CA GLY A 51 5.39 -10.90 -0.91
C GLY A 51 4.40 -10.14 -0.01
N CYS A 52 3.11 -10.45 -0.10
CA CYS A 52 2.09 -9.91 0.80
C CYS A 52 2.32 -10.33 2.26
N ALA A 53 2.66 -11.59 2.51
CA ALA A 53 2.95 -12.08 3.86
C ALA A 53 4.16 -11.37 4.48
N ILE A 54 5.21 -11.14 3.70
CA ILE A 54 6.39 -10.37 4.12
C ILE A 54 5.98 -8.95 4.53
N LEU A 55 5.22 -8.24 3.69
CA LEU A 55 4.78 -6.88 4.00
C LEU A 55 3.90 -6.81 5.24
N ASN A 56 2.99 -7.77 5.40
CA ASN A 56 2.14 -7.88 6.59
C ASN A 56 2.98 -8.14 7.85
N ARG A 57 4.02 -8.97 7.76
CA ARG A 57 4.95 -9.22 8.86
C ARG A 57 5.73 -7.96 9.22
N MET A 58 6.24 -7.21 8.23
CA MET A 58 6.90 -5.92 8.48
C MET A 58 5.95 -4.95 9.19
N THR A 59 4.69 -4.85 8.74
CA THR A 59 3.70 -3.98 9.37
C THR A 59 3.40 -4.38 10.81
N HIS A 60 3.34 -5.68 11.13
CA HIS A 60 3.21 -6.14 12.51
C HIS A 60 4.43 -5.84 13.39
N LEU A 61 5.64 -5.83 12.82
CA LEU A 61 6.86 -5.50 13.56
C LEU A 61 7.01 -3.99 13.83
N GLY A 62 6.21 -3.16 13.18
CA GLY A 62 6.21 -1.71 13.33
C GLY A 62 6.36 -1.00 11.99
N MET A 63 5.83 0.22 11.93
CA MET A 63 5.89 1.07 10.75
C MET A 63 6.74 2.30 11.04
N PRO A 64 7.56 2.77 10.07
CA PRO A 64 8.32 4.00 10.24
C PRO A 64 7.37 5.19 10.39
N GLN A 65 7.68 6.08 11.34
CA GLN A 65 6.92 7.32 11.52
C GLN A 65 7.28 8.30 10.40
N SER A 66 6.26 8.82 9.72
CA SER A 66 6.41 9.87 8.71
C SER A 66 5.86 11.17 9.27
N TYR A 67 6.66 12.23 9.26
CA TYR A 67 6.25 13.57 9.68
C TYR A 67 6.24 14.51 8.49
N LYS A 68 5.29 15.45 8.48
CA LYS A 68 5.23 16.52 7.48
C LYS A 68 6.30 17.54 7.87
N ILE A 69 7.23 17.82 6.96
CA ILE A 69 8.15 18.95 7.09
C ILE A 69 7.38 20.19 6.60
N GLU A 70 7.29 21.21 7.43
CA GLU A 70 6.76 22.50 7.00
C GLU A 70 7.94 23.30 6.44
N THR A 71 7.88 23.56 5.13
CA THR A 71 8.79 24.44 4.40
C THR A 71 8.06 25.75 4.13
#